data_AF-A0A973I639-F1
#
_entry.id   AF-A0A973I639-F1
#
_cell.length_a   1.000
_cell.length_b   1.000
_cell.length_c   1.000
_cell.angle_alpha   90.00
_cell.angle_beta   90.00
_cell.angle_gamma   90.00
#
_symmetry.space_group_name_H-M   'P 1'
#
loop_
_entity.id
_entity.type
_entity.pdbx_description
1 polymer ?
#
loop_
_entity_poly.entity_id
_entity_poly.type
_entity_poly.pdbx_seq_one_letter_code
_entity_poly.pdbx_strand_id
1 'polypeptide(L)'
;MIPNFKKMMSDAGLPVDNDVAKQQWDKELAQQQITVENNSPFSPFWRTVEALITKPVVALLDWISKSLMPDMFIMTARREALITLHGPSRNVFVYDAIKAKGILKLTRVNTTGALTLNVGSLIESDSIGGV
;
A
#
# COMPACT_ATOMS: atom_id res chain seq x y z
N MET A 1 7.43 -18.85 0.72
CA MET A 1 5.97 -18.98 0.84
C MET A 1 5.45 -17.67 1.41
N ILE A 2 4.50 -16.99 0.75
CA ILE A 2 3.92 -15.75 1.28
C ILE A 2 2.92 -16.13 2.40
N PRO A 3 2.97 -15.49 3.58
CA PRO A 3 2.02 -15.77 4.67
C PRO A 3 0.58 -15.54 4.24
N ASN A 4 -0.34 -16.44 4.63
CA ASN A 4 -1.77 -16.24 4.44
C ASN A 4 -2.34 -15.47 5.64
N PHE A 5 -2.29 -14.14 5.58
CA PHE A 5 -2.74 -13.27 6.67
C PHE A 5 -4.24 -13.41 6.98
N LYS A 6 -5.07 -13.66 5.96
CA LYS A 6 -6.52 -13.88 6.17
C LYS A 6 -6.78 -15.14 6.98
N LYS A 7 -6.03 -16.21 6.73
CA LYS A 7 -6.09 -17.42 7.55
C LYS A 7 -5.63 -17.17 8.98
N MET A 8 -4.54 -16.42 9.18
CA MET A 8 -4.08 -16.08 10.53
C MET A 8 -5.12 -15.29 11.33
N MET A 9 -5.83 -14.35 10.69
CA MET A 9 -6.94 -13.62 11.30
C MET A 9 -8.10 -14.54 11.66
N SER A 10 -8.47 -15.45 10.75
CA SER A 10 -9.48 -16.48 11.00
C SER A 10 -9.12 -17.35 12.20
N ASP A 11 -7.86 -17.81 12.27
CA ASP A 11 -7.34 -18.65 13.35
C ASP A 11 -7.29 -17.89 14.69
N ALA A 12 -7.14 -16.56 14.65
CA ALA A 12 -7.23 -15.67 15.82
C ALA A 12 -8.69 -15.37 16.22
N GLY A 13 -9.69 -15.93 15.53
CA GLY A 13 -11.11 -15.75 15.84
C GLY A 13 -11.74 -14.49 15.25
N LEU A 14 -11.07 -13.79 14.33
CA LEU A 14 -11.66 -12.62 13.67
C LEU A 14 -12.68 -13.04 12.61
N PRO A 15 -13.80 -12.30 12.47
CA PRO A 15 -14.85 -12.63 11.51
C PRO A 15 -14.46 -12.18 10.09
N VAL A 16 -13.63 -12.98 9.42
CA VAL A 16 -13.15 -12.69 8.05
C VAL A 16 -14.13 -13.11 6.94
N ASP A 17 -15.30 -13.60 7.33
CA ASP A 17 -16.40 -14.06 6.49
C ASP A 17 -17.74 -13.64 7.08
N ASN A 18 -18.74 -13.39 6.24
CA ASN A 18 -20.05 -12.89 6.67
C ASN A 18 -20.81 -13.89 7.54
N ASP A 19 -20.71 -15.18 7.25
CA ASP A 19 -21.41 -16.21 8.02
C ASP A 19 -20.79 -16.36 9.41
N VAL A 20 -19.46 -16.31 9.48
CA VAL A 20 -18.71 -16.32 10.75
C VAL A 20 -19.04 -15.06 11.56
N ALA A 21 -19.08 -13.89 10.92
CA ALA A 21 -19.47 -12.64 11.56
C ALA A 21 -20.87 -12.73 12.17
N LYS A 22 -21.84 -13.24 11.39
CA LYS A 22 -23.21 -13.43 11.85
C LYS A 22 -23.29 -14.34 13.07
N GLN A 23 -22.57 -15.47 13.06
CA GLN A 23 -22.52 -16.37 14.22
C GLN A 23 -21.93 -15.69 15.46
N GLN A 24 -20.98 -14.77 15.30
CA GLN A 24 -20.45 -13.98 16.42
C GLN A 24 -21.49 -12.98 16.93
N TRP A 25 -22.22 -12.30 16.06
CA TRP A 25 -23.32 -11.42 16.47
C TRP A 25 -24.42 -12.17 17.23
N ASP A 26 -24.79 -13.36 16.77
CA ASP A 26 -25.77 -14.22 17.47
C ASP A 26 -25.28 -14.59 18.89
N LYS A 27 -23.98 -14.87 19.05
CA LYS A 27 -23.39 -15.14 20.37
C LYS A 27 -23.41 -13.91 21.28
N GLU A 28 -23.10 -12.74 20.74
CA GLU A 28 -23.14 -11.47 21.50
C GLU A 28 -24.57 -11.14 21.96
N LEU A 29 -25.57 -11.30 21.08
CA LEU A 29 -26.98 -11.11 21.44
C LEU A 29 -27.41 -12.06 22.57
N ALA A 30 -27.00 -13.33 22.51
CA ALA A 30 -27.28 -14.31 23.55
C ALA A 30 -26.61 -13.94 24.88
N GLN A 31 -25.35 -13.46 24.84
CA GLN A 31 -24.64 -13.01 26.05
C GLN A 31 -25.30 -11.78 26.69
N GLN A 32 -25.82 -10.87 25.87
CA GLN A 32 -26.48 -9.65 26.32
C GLN A 32 -27.97 -9.85 26.64
N GLN A 33 -28.49 -11.07 26.53
CA GLN A 33 -29.89 -11.42 26.75
C GLN A 33 -30.86 -10.60 25.87
N ILE A 34 -30.43 -10.24 24.66
CA ILE A 34 -31.23 -9.51 23.68
C ILE A 34 -31.98 -10.51 22.80
N THR A 35 -33.31 -10.53 22.91
CA THR A 35 -34.17 -11.37 22.06
C THR A 35 -34.57 -10.61 20.80
N VAL A 36 -34.20 -11.15 19.64
CA VAL A 36 -34.69 -10.66 18.34
C VAL A 36 -35.90 -11.51 17.94
N GLU A 37 -37.09 -10.98 18.20
CA GLU A 37 -38.37 -11.67 17.93
C GLU A 37 -38.52 -12.12 16.46
N ASN A 38 -38.04 -11.31 15.51
CA ASN A 38 -38.02 -11.66 14.09
C ASN A 38 -36.60 -12.05 13.64
N ASN A 39 -36.26 -13.33 13.85
CA ASN A 39 -34.95 -13.87 13.49
C ASN A 39 -34.83 -14.30 12.01
N SER A 40 -35.72 -13.83 11.13
CA SER A 40 -35.58 -14.07 9.69
C SER A 40 -34.34 -13.36 9.16
N PRO A 41 -33.52 -13.99 8.30
CA PRO A 41 -32.40 -13.32 7.62
C PRO A 41 -32.82 -12.10 6.80
N PHE A 42 -34.09 -12.05 6.39
CA PHE A 42 -34.66 -10.95 5.62
C PHE A 42 -35.32 -9.88 6.49
N SER A 43 -35.28 -10.01 7.82
CA SER A 43 -35.85 -9.02 8.72
C SER A 43 -35.14 -7.68 8.57
N PRO A 44 -35.83 -6.53 8.76
CA PRO A 44 -35.20 -5.22 8.67
C PRO A 44 -33.98 -5.10 9.60
N PHE A 45 -34.05 -5.67 10.80
CA PHE A 45 -32.94 -5.72 11.75
C PHE A 45 -31.71 -6.39 11.14
N TRP A 46 -31.84 -7.63 10.67
CA TRP A 46 -30.71 -8.38 10.13
C TRP A 46 -30.16 -7.78 8.84
N ARG A 47 -31.02 -7.22 7.99
CA ARG A 47 -30.58 -6.49 6.80
C ARG A 47 -29.77 -5.25 7.15
N THR A 48 -30.18 -4.52 8.19
CA THR A 48 -29.45 -3.33 8.67
C THR A 48 -28.11 -3.72 9.29
N VAL A 49 -28.07 -4.73 10.15
CA VAL A 49 -26.83 -5.24 10.75
C VAL A 49 -25.88 -5.75 9.66
N GLU A 50 -26.38 -6.52 8.70
CA GLU A 50 -25.56 -7.03 7.60
C GLU A 50 -24.96 -5.89 6.76
N ALA A 51 -25.77 -4.92 6.36
CA ALA A 51 -25.36 -3.85 5.47
C ALA A 51 -24.44 -2.81 6.14
N LEU A 52 -24.72 -2.44 7.39
CA LEU A 52 -24.01 -1.36 8.09
C LEU A 52 -22.87 -1.85 8.97
N ILE A 53 -22.88 -3.11 9.39
CA ILE A 53 -21.89 -3.64 10.35
C ILE A 53 -21.13 -4.81 9.72
N THR A 54 -21.80 -5.90 9.37
CA THR A 54 -21.13 -7.14 8.92
C THR A 54 -20.28 -6.92 7.68
N LYS A 55 -20.88 -6.39 6.60
CA LYS A 55 -20.17 -6.18 5.32
C LYS A 55 -18.99 -5.20 5.47
N PRO A 56 -19.15 -4.03 6.12
CA PRO A 56 -18.02 -3.14 6.36
C PRO A 56 -16.90 -3.76 7.18
N VAL A 57 -17.21 -4.50 8.25
CA VAL A 57 -16.20 -5.16 9.10
C VAL A 57 -15.44 -6.21 8.32
N VAL A 58 -16.13 -7.09 7.59
CA VAL A 58 -15.49 -8.14 6.78
C VAL A 58 -14.64 -7.52 5.66
N ALA A 59 -15.13 -6.46 5.00
CA ALA A 59 -14.38 -5.74 3.98
C ALA A 59 -13.12 -5.06 4.55
N LEU A 60 -13.22 -4.47 5.74
CA LEU A 60 -12.08 -3.88 6.44
C LEU A 60 -11.03 -4.94 6.77
N LEU A 61 -11.44 -6.08 7.34
CA LEU A 61 -10.53 -7.18 7.66
C LEU A 61 -9.87 -7.76 6.39
N ASP A 62 -10.62 -7.86 5.30
CA ASP A 62 -10.09 -8.28 4.00
C ASP A 62 -9.04 -7.28 3.48
N TRP A 63 -9.31 -5.97 3.56
CA TRP A 63 -8.34 -4.93 3.22
C TRP A 63 -7.09 -4.97 4.10
N ILE A 64 -7.24 -5.14 5.42
CA ILE A 64 -6.13 -5.28 6.35
C ILE A 64 -5.28 -6.50 5.95
N SER A 65 -5.90 -7.63 5.64
CA SER A 65 -5.19 -8.86 5.27
C SER A 65 -4.41 -8.73 3.95
N LYS A 66 -4.91 -7.95 2.99
CA LYS A 66 -4.35 -7.82 1.64
C LYS A 66 -3.39 -6.65 1.48
N SER A 67 -3.56 -5.58 2.24
CA SER A 67 -2.81 -4.33 2.06
C SER A 67 -1.96 -4.00 3.28
N LEU A 68 -2.57 -3.91 4.46
CA LEU A 68 -1.87 -3.45 5.66
C LEU A 68 -0.88 -4.49 6.17
N MET A 69 -1.32 -5.74 6.38
CA MET A 69 -0.48 -6.80 6.93
C MET A 69 0.75 -7.09 6.08
N PRO A 70 0.66 -7.25 4.74
CA PRO A 70 1.86 -7.45 3.92
C PRO A 70 2.88 -6.32 4.06
N ASP A 71 2.42 -5.06 4.16
CA ASP A 71 3.29 -3.90 4.29
C ASP A 71 4.00 -3.81 5.65
N MET A 72 3.52 -4.50 6.68
CA MET A 72 4.19 -4.56 7.99
C MET A 72 5.43 -5.46 8.00
N PHE A 73 5.65 -6.30 6.98
CA PHE A 73 6.81 -7.20 6.94
C PHE A 73 7.67 -6.93 5.70
N ILE A 74 8.98 -6.78 5.92
CA ILE A 74 9.94 -6.38 4.88
C ILE A 74 9.94 -7.28 3.64
N MET A 75 9.69 -8.58 3.81
CA MET A 75 9.69 -9.57 2.70
C MET A 75 8.42 -9.55 1.86
N THR A 76 7.32 -9.00 2.39
CA THR A 76 6.01 -8.96 1.72
C THR A 76 5.56 -7.54 1.40
N ALA A 77 6.29 -6.53 1.91
CA ALA A 77 5.93 -5.15 1.75
C ALA A 77 5.99 -4.71 0.29
N ARG A 78 5.01 -3.91 -0.10
CA ARG A 78 5.02 -3.22 -1.39
C ARG A 78 6.16 -2.20 -1.41
N ARG A 79 6.56 -1.80 -2.61
CA ARG A 79 7.68 -0.87 -2.84
C ARG A 79 7.55 0.41 -2.00
N GLU A 80 6.36 0.97 -1.92
CA GLU A 80 6.11 2.19 -1.14
C GLU A 80 6.42 1.98 0.35
N ALA A 81 5.80 1.00 1.01
CA ALA A 81 6.06 0.68 2.42
C ALA A 81 7.50 0.25 2.68
N LEU A 82 8.13 -0.46 1.74
CA LEU A 82 9.54 -0.83 1.83
C LEU A 82 10.44 0.41 1.90
N ILE A 83 10.13 1.44 1.10
CA ILE A 83 10.91 2.69 1.02
C ILE A 83 10.58 3.63 2.18
N THR A 84 9.30 3.79 2.53
CA THR A 84 8.87 4.82 3.48
C THR A 84 8.92 4.36 4.94
N LEU A 85 8.73 3.07 5.20
CA LEU A 85 8.71 2.50 6.55
C LEU A 85 9.97 1.68 6.84
N HIS A 86 10.22 0.64 6.04
CA HIS A 86 11.27 -0.34 6.36
C HIS A 86 12.68 0.18 6.09
N GLY A 87 12.90 0.91 4.99
CA GLY A 87 14.19 1.49 4.63
C GLY A 87 14.77 2.36 5.76
N PRO A 88 14.06 3.43 6.18
CA PRO A 88 14.50 4.31 7.26
C PRO A 88 14.80 3.57 8.57
N SER A 89 14.01 2.54 8.91
CA SER A 89 14.24 1.70 10.11
C SER A 89 15.58 0.96 10.09
N ARG A 90 16.19 0.80 8.92
CA ARG A 90 17.47 0.12 8.69
C ARG A 90 18.56 1.05 8.17
N ASN A 91 18.37 2.37 8.28
CA ASN A 91 19.28 3.38 7.77
C ASN A 91 19.54 3.27 6.26
N VAL A 92 18.52 2.84 5.50
CA VAL A 92 18.54 2.74 4.05
C VAL A 92 17.54 3.73 3.47
N PHE A 93 18.03 4.68 2.67
CA PHE A 93 17.19 5.71 2.07
C PHE A 93 17.27 5.63 0.54
N VAL A 94 16.15 5.96 -0.11
CA VAL A 94 16.15 6.18 -1.55
C VAL A 94 16.70 7.57 -1.80
N TYR A 95 17.75 7.65 -2.61
CA TYR A 95 18.30 8.92 -3.04
C TYR A 95 17.46 9.51 -4.17
N ASP A 96 17.36 10.84 -4.16
CA ASP A 96 16.75 11.58 -5.26
C ASP A 96 17.51 11.36 -6.56
N ALA A 97 16.80 11.53 -7.68
CA ALA A 97 17.42 11.51 -9.00
C ALA A 97 18.49 12.60 -9.08
N ILE A 98 19.72 12.19 -9.36
CA ILE A 98 20.84 13.11 -9.56
C ILE A 98 20.99 13.43 -11.05
N LYS A 99 21.39 14.67 -11.35
CA LYS A 99 21.75 15.06 -12.72
C LYS A 99 23.07 14.39 -13.11
N ALA A 100 23.15 13.90 -14.35
CA ALA A 100 24.40 13.44 -14.93
C ALA A 100 25.43 14.59 -14.92
N LYS A 101 26.65 14.29 -14.50
CA LYS A 101 27.77 15.23 -14.49
C LYS A 101 28.93 14.60 -15.22
N GLY A 102 29.62 15.39 -16.04
CA GLY A 102 30.76 14.93 -16.83
C GLY A 102 31.62 16.09 -17.29
N ILE A 103 32.76 15.75 -17.88
CA ILE A 103 33.70 16.71 -18.46
C ILE A 103 33.58 16.60 -19.98
N LEU A 104 33.41 17.72 -20.67
CA LEU A 104 33.33 17.79 -22.12
C LEU A 104 34.55 18.55 -22.67
N LYS A 105 35.13 18.02 -23.74
CA LYS A 105 36.17 18.70 -24.51
C LYS A 105 35.54 19.35 -25.73
N LEU A 106 35.61 20.67 -25.80
CA LEU A 106 35.11 21.45 -26.93
C LEU A 106 36.28 21.89 -27.80
N THR A 107 36.15 21.70 -29.11
CA THR A 107 37.14 22.16 -30.10
C THR A 107 36.47 23.13 -31.07
N ARG A 108 37.10 24.28 -31.31
CA ARG A 108 36.64 25.29 -32.27
C ARG A 108 37.62 25.42 -33.43
N VAL A 109 37.11 25.74 -34.62
CA VAL A 109 37.91 25.88 -35.85
C VAL A 109 38.62 27.25 -35.93
N ASN A 110 37.99 28.33 -35.44
CA ASN A 110 38.55 29.68 -35.48
C ASN A 110 39.30 30.00 -34.17
N THR A 111 40.52 30.52 -34.25
CA THR A 111 41.38 30.86 -33.10
C THR A 111 41.34 32.34 -32.72
N THR A 112 40.69 33.20 -33.49
CA THR A 112 40.64 34.64 -33.25
C THR A 112 39.70 34.99 -32.10
N GLY A 113 40.17 35.81 -31.15
CA GLY A 113 39.39 36.29 -30.00
C GLY A 113 39.29 35.30 -28.83
N ALA A 114 38.95 35.80 -27.65
CA ALA A 114 38.76 35.00 -26.45
C ALA A 114 37.50 34.12 -26.55
N LEU A 115 37.61 32.84 -26.17
CA LEU A 115 36.45 31.95 -26.00
C LEU A 115 35.99 32.02 -24.55
N THR A 116 34.79 32.53 -24.32
CA THR A 116 34.14 32.52 -23.01
C THR A 116 32.84 31.72 -23.12
N LEU A 117 32.62 30.82 -22.16
CA LEU A 117 31.37 30.07 -22.02
C LEU A 117 30.74 30.48 -20.69
N ASN A 118 29.50 30.92 -20.74
CA ASN A 118 28.79 31.37 -19.55
C ASN A 118 28.33 30.16 -18.74
N VAL A 119 28.31 30.32 -17.41
CA VAL A 119 27.67 29.32 -16.54
C VAL A 119 26.19 29.17 -16.94
N GLY A 120 25.72 27.93 -17.03
CA GLY A 120 24.36 27.63 -17.46
C GLY A 120 24.17 27.47 -18.98
N SER A 121 25.25 27.48 -19.78
CA SER A 121 25.16 27.03 -21.18
C SER A 121 24.54 25.64 -21.26
N LEU A 122 23.47 25.51 -22.06
CA LEU A 122 22.77 24.25 -22.28
C LEU A 122 23.55 23.40 -23.26
N ILE A 123 23.62 22.10 -22.95
CA ILE A 123 24.24 21.08 -23.80
C ILE A 123 23.21 19.97 -23.93
N GLU A 124 22.90 19.62 -25.17
CA GLU A 124 21.96 18.56 -25.50
C GLU A 124 22.74 17.34 -25.99
N SER A 125 22.31 16.17 -25.53
CA SER A 125 22.76 14.88 -26.06
C SER A 125 21.55 14.17 -26.65
N ASP A 126 21.79 13.26 -27.58
CA ASP A 126 20.73 12.40 -28.08
C ASP A 126 20.05 11.64 -26.95
N SER A 127 18.77 11.30 -27.17
CA SER A 127 17.96 10.51 -26.24
C SER A 127 18.63 9.18 -25.95
N ILE A 128 18.90 8.89 -24.67
CA ILE A 128 19.34 7.57 -24.22
C ILE A 128 18.12 6.64 -24.32
N GLY A 129 17.91 6.05 -25.50
CA GLY A 129 16.78 5.15 -25.77
C GLY A 129 16.29 5.08 -27.21
N GLY A 130 16.72 5.97 -28.11
CA GLY A 130 16.42 5.86 -29.55
C GLY A 130 14.93 6.00 -29.93
N VAL A 131 14.18 6.87 -29.25
CA VAL A 131 12.85 7.33 -29.67
C VAL A 131 12.77 8.84 -29.55
#